data_AF-A0A2E9RVQ1-F1
#
_entry.id   AF-A0A2E9RVQ1-F1
#
_cell.length_a   1.000
_cell.length_b   1.000
_cell.length_c   1.000
_cell.angle_alpha   90.00
_cell.angle_beta   90.00
_cell.angle_gamma   90.00
#
_symmetry.space_group_name_H-M   'P 1'
#
loop_
_entity.id
_entity.type
_entity.pdbx_description
1 polymer ?
#
loop_
_entity_poly.entity_id
_entity_poly.type
_entity_poly.pdbx_seq_one_letter_code
_entity_poly.pdbx_strand_id
1 'polypeptide(L)'
;MAEEYLPGGRISAYQQDAIDYLEQNPKAPLSARLAHDLFMVATLTGNEKVAKKARRSLLFDYPTSLQTNYLLRGWNSDEEKIRKILLEEADRVSEEGAGFPARYCRCILLALKIHGPKLLADTSLRLRVFMLAEAAGVANLRQAVIDPLQEFAEEKAEQAAVVTAVLSEKPNLEKLATVHKLSSSDARFAESFYLSRLDEEERKNNKVIELLAERAIFGSNKDFQKGIDYLENLSPEMQSIPRLSFWRARALIGLDRTYATQEVLAKIEGNDPWAKAARSLGDGLQHAKTRRDALSKTILAAVKTFSNDVEAIRLEAEEGDGQKEEGAKLYLGISTSSNALELQFSRGGTLVFAYRTDANSSAMYFHERKKILRFASPGAVPMPSLGLSRDPEDGTFKFNFGAGMGSSVEQVANQGEKILDNPYLATSSGLGTLLQYTLTQKGAWLPPSSSTKGITKHFIRIVESHDPQEDSLSIGVSSDGKLRTVGFGKWNVHSIEYGSNSLLANPPPWPVLAVEEREEFDFASFMGFLGSVMDSFSK
;
A
#
# COMPACT_ATOMS: atom_id res chain seq x y z
N MET A 1 -30.19 20.06 -22.02
CA MET A 1 -29.95 21.48 -22.38
C MET A 1 -28.59 21.53 -23.05
N ALA A 2 -28.51 21.95 -24.31
CA ALA A 2 -27.23 22.25 -24.95
C ALA A 2 -26.89 23.69 -24.60
N GLU A 3 -25.86 23.91 -23.80
CA GLU A 3 -25.37 25.26 -23.51
C GLU A 3 -24.71 25.83 -24.77
N GLU A 4 -24.98 27.10 -25.10
CA GLU A 4 -24.52 27.74 -26.35
C GLU A 4 -22.99 27.75 -26.49
N TYR A 5 -22.25 27.70 -25.39
CA TYR A 5 -20.79 27.62 -25.38
C TYR A 5 -20.23 26.20 -25.55
N LEU A 6 -21.10 25.19 -25.66
CA LEU A 6 -20.79 23.80 -26.03
C LEU A 6 -21.42 23.42 -27.39
N PRO A 7 -21.24 24.21 -28.47
CA PRO A 7 -21.95 23.96 -29.72
C PRO A 7 -21.55 22.61 -30.33
N GLY A 8 -22.53 21.72 -30.49
CA GLY A 8 -22.38 20.42 -31.14
C GLY A 8 -21.78 19.30 -30.27
N GLY A 9 -21.75 19.45 -28.93
CA GLY A 9 -21.29 18.37 -28.04
C GLY A 9 -19.78 18.10 -28.06
N ARG A 10 -18.98 19.06 -28.56
CA ARG A 10 -17.50 18.97 -28.61
C ARG A 10 -16.84 19.21 -27.25
N ILE A 11 -17.23 18.43 -26.24
CA ILE A 11 -16.83 18.66 -24.85
C ILE A 11 -15.30 18.56 -24.68
N SER A 12 -14.65 17.61 -25.36
CA SER A 12 -13.18 17.48 -25.32
C SER A 12 -12.46 18.68 -25.95
N ALA A 13 -13.00 19.26 -27.04
CA ALA A 13 -12.43 20.44 -27.66
C ALA A 13 -12.58 21.66 -26.74
N TYR A 14 -13.75 21.84 -26.13
CA TYR A 14 -13.97 22.89 -25.14
C TYR A 14 -12.97 22.80 -23.97
N GLN A 15 -12.75 21.59 -23.42
CA GLN A 15 -11.80 21.40 -22.32
C GLN A 15 -10.39 21.82 -22.73
N GLN A 16 -9.94 21.47 -23.93
CA GLN A 16 -8.62 21.84 -24.43
C GLN A 16 -8.54 23.35 -24.69
N ASP A 17 -9.51 23.94 -25.39
CA ASP A 17 -9.55 25.37 -25.70
C ASP A 17 -9.56 26.22 -24.43
N ALA A 18 -10.31 25.78 -23.40
CA ALA A 18 -10.34 26.44 -22.10
C ALA A 18 -8.99 26.35 -21.36
N ILE A 19 -8.32 25.19 -21.41
CA ILE A 19 -6.98 25.03 -20.85
C ILE A 19 -5.99 25.98 -21.55
N ASP A 20 -5.96 25.96 -22.88
CA ASP A 20 -5.04 26.77 -23.68
C ASP A 20 -5.27 28.27 -23.42
N TYR A 21 -6.53 28.70 -23.34
CA TYR A 21 -6.87 30.08 -23.02
C TYR A 21 -6.40 30.49 -21.61
N LEU A 22 -6.64 29.65 -20.60
CA LEU A 22 -6.24 29.93 -19.22
C LEU A 22 -4.71 29.99 -19.06
N GLU A 23 -3.97 29.20 -19.83
CA GLU A 23 -2.50 29.22 -19.84
C GLU A 23 -1.95 30.49 -20.51
N GLN A 24 -2.57 30.93 -21.61
CA GLN A 24 -2.16 32.14 -22.32
C GLN A 24 -2.62 33.43 -21.62
N ASN A 25 -3.78 33.38 -20.95
CA ASN A 25 -4.46 34.55 -20.40
C ASN A 25 -4.85 34.36 -18.91
N PRO A 26 -3.90 34.02 -18.01
CA PRO A 26 -4.22 33.67 -16.62
C PRO A 26 -4.74 34.84 -15.78
N LYS A 27 -4.64 36.08 -16.29
CA LYS A 27 -5.10 37.29 -15.59
C LYS A 27 -6.28 37.98 -16.27
N ALA A 28 -6.87 37.38 -17.31
CA ALA A 28 -8.01 38.00 -17.98
C ALA A 28 -9.22 38.08 -17.02
N PRO A 29 -10.10 39.08 -17.17
CA PRO A 29 -11.21 39.31 -16.24
C PRO A 29 -12.16 38.11 -16.08
N LEU A 30 -12.26 37.25 -17.10
CA LEU A 30 -13.16 36.09 -17.13
C LEU A 30 -12.44 34.77 -16.80
N SER A 31 -11.14 34.76 -16.53
CA SER A 31 -10.38 33.52 -16.34
C SER A 31 -10.88 32.71 -15.14
N ALA A 32 -11.28 33.36 -14.05
CA ALA A 32 -11.89 32.66 -12.90
C ALA A 32 -13.23 32.01 -13.25
N ARG A 33 -14.03 32.65 -14.11
CA ARG A 33 -15.28 32.08 -14.62
C ARG A 33 -15.02 30.89 -15.53
N LEU A 34 -14.10 31.04 -16.48
CA LEU A 34 -13.73 29.95 -17.39
C LEU A 34 -13.16 28.74 -16.64
N ALA A 35 -12.33 28.96 -15.60
CA ALA A 35 -11.83 27.88 -14.76
C ALA A 35 -12.96 27.15 -14.02
N HIS A 36 -14.01 27.87 -13.60
CA HIS A 36 -15.19 27.28 -12.98
C HIS A 36 -16.03 26.48 -13.98
N ASP A 37 -16.27 27.02 -15.17
CA ASP A 37 -17.00 26.33 -16.22
C ASP A 37 -16.25 25.05 -16.66
N LEU A 38 -14.92 25.13 -16.80
CA LEU A 38 -14.06 23.99 -17.05
C LEU A 38 -14.16 22.93 -15.94
N PHE A 39 -14.16 23.34 -14.67
CA PHE A 39 -14.31 22.44 -13.53
C PHE A 39 -15.66 21.69 -13.58
N MET A 40 -16.76 22.41 -13.84
CA MET A 40 -18.09 21.81 -13.93
C MET A 40 -18.18 20.82 -15.09
N VAL A 41 -17.77 21.22 -16.29
CA VAL A 41 -17.81 20.39 -17.49
C VAL A 41 -16.97 19.13 -17.29
N ALA A 42 -15.74 19.27 -16.79
CA ALA A 42 -14.85 18.13 -16.55
C ALA A 42 -15.40 17.17 -15.50
N THR A 43 -16.04 17.68 -14.44
CA THR A 43 -16.69 16.85 -13.42
C THR A 43 -17.87 16.07 -14.01
N LEU A 44 -18.73 16.72 -14.81
CA LEU A 44 -19.88 16.09 -15.44
C LEU A 44 -19.51 15.03 -16.49
N THR A 45 -18.35 15.18 -17.15
CA THR A 45 -17.87 14.20 -18.12
C THR A 45 -16.92 13.15 -17.54
N GLY A 46 -16.69 13.15 -16.23
CA GLY A 46 -15.76 12.22 -15.58
C GLY A 46 -14.29 12.42 -15.94
N ASN A 47 -13.89 13.59 -16.43
CA ASN A 47 -12.48 13.91 -16.70
C ASN A 47 -11.81 14.45 -15.42
N GLU A 48 -11.44 13.53 -14.51
CA GLU A 48 -10.91 13.89 -13.19
C GLU A 48 -9.64 14.75 -13.25
N LYS A 49 -8.76 14.49 -14.23
CA LYS A 49 -7.49 15.22 -14.38
C LYS A 49 -7.74 16.71 -14.66
N VAL A 50 -8.65 17.00 -15.59
CA VAL A 50 -9.03 18.37 -15.93
C VAL A 50 -9.80 19.01 -14.79
N ALA A 51 -10.70 18.27 -14.14
CA ALA A 51 -11.44 18.77 -12.98
C ALA A 51 -10.47 19.17 -11.83
N LYS A 52 -9.47 18.34 -11.51
CA LYS A 52 -8.45 18.66 -10.50
C LYS A 52 -7.62 19.89 -10.89
N LYS A 53 -7.19 20.01 -12.15
CA LYS A 53 -6.45 21.20 -12.64
C LYS A 53 -7.28 22.48 -12.51
N ALA A 54 -8.54 22.45 -12.95
CA ALA A 54 -9.44 23.59 -12.87
C ALA A 54 -9.76 23.99 -11.41
N ARG A 55 -10.03 23.01 -10.55
CA ARG A 55 -10.19 23.21 -9.09
C ARG A 55 -8.98 23.91 -8.48
N ARG A 56 -7.77 23.43 -8.80
CA ARG A 56 -6.51 24.03 -8.32
C ARG A 56 -6.39 25.50 -8.70
N SER A 57 -6.65 25.83 -9.97
CA SER A 57 -6.58 27.22 -10.42
C SER A 57 -7.60 28.10 -9.69
N LEU A 58 -8.81 27.63 -9.44
CA LEU A 58 -9.78 28.36 -8.61
C LEU A 58 -9.22 28.62 -7.20
N LEU A 59 -8.66 27.61 -6.54
CA LEU A 59 -8.20 27.71 -5.16
C LEU A 59 -6.96 28.61 -4.99
N PHE A 60 -6.00 28.54 -5.92
CA PHE A 60 -4.69 29.16 -5.73
C PHE A 60 -4.41 30.34 -6.66
N ASP A 61 -4.95 30.33 -7.89
CA ASP A 61 -4.73 31.41 -8.86
C ASP A 61 -5.85 32.47 -8.78
N TYR A 62 -7.07 32.05 -8.46
CA TYR A 62 -8.25 32.91 -8.35
C TYR A 62 -8.88 32.98 -6.94
N PRO A 63 -8.10 33.05 -5.84
CA PRO A 63 -8.61 32.84 -4.48
C PRO A 63 -9.67 33.85 -4.03
N THR A 64 -9.69 35.05 -4.63
CA THR A 64 -10.65 36.12 -4.29
C THR A 64 -11.88 36.14 -5.20
N SER A 65 -11.99 35.23 -6.16
CA SER A 65 -13.09 35.23 -7.12
C SER A 65 -14.40 34.77 -6.49
N LEU A 66 -15.53 35.19 -7.09
CA LEU A 66 -16.86 34.70 -6.70
C LEU A 66 -16.94 33.18 -6.91
N GLN A 67 -16.31 32.67 -7.97
CA GLN A 67 -16.30 31.26 -8.34
C GLN A 67 -15.59 30.39 -7.30
N THR A 68 -14.47 30.86 -6.75
CA THR A 68 -13.77 30.15 -5.68
C THR A 68 -14.59 30.14 -4.40
N ASN A 69 -15.24 31.26 -4.05
CA ASN A 69 -16.16 31.32 -2.92
C ASN A 69 -17.35 30.37 -3.11
N TYR A 70 -17.90 30.29 -4.32
CA TYR A 70 -18.97 29.36 -4.66
C TYR A 70 -18.50 27.91 -4.54
N LEU A 71 -17.34 27.57 -5.10
CA LEU A 71 -16.73 26.24 -4.99
C LEU A 71 -16.56 25.82 -3.53
N LEU A 72 -15.94 26.67 -2.71
CA LEU A 72 -15.69 26.37 -1.29
C LEU A 72 -16.98 26.24 -0.47
N ARG A 73 -18.03 27.01 -0.80
CA ARG A 73 -19.34 26.91 -0.13
C ARG A 73 -20.18 25.73 -0.63
N GLY A 74 -19.98 25.33 -1.89
CA GLY A 74 -20.66 24.20 -2.53
C GLY A 74 -20.10 22.84 -2.09
N TRP A 75 -18.91 22.82 -1.50
CA TRP A 75 -18.51 21.73 -0.63
C TRP A 75 -19.38 21.84 0.62
N ASN A 76 -20.47 21.07 0.67
CA ASN A 76 -21.30 20.88 1.86
C ASN A 76 -20.41 20.66 3.10
N SER A 77 -20.97 20.78 4.31
CA SER A 77 -20.29 20.65 5.62
C SER A 77 -19.51 19.34 5.89
N ASP A 78 -19.23 18.54 4.86
CA ASP A 78 -18.27 17.45 4.79
C ASP A 78 -16.84 17.99 4.88
N GLU A 79 -16.44 18.34 6.10
CA GLU A 79 -15.10 18.80 6.43
C GLU A 79 -14.01 17.78 6.02
N GLU A 80 -14.30 16.49 6.03
CA GLU A 80 -13.36 15.43 5.66
C GLU A 80 -12.97 15.51 4.18
N LYS A 81 -13.95 15.68 3.30
CA LYS A 81 -13.69 15.86 1.87
C LYS A 81 -12.83 17.09 1.60
N ILE A 82 -13.08 18.18 2.31
CA ILE A 82 -12.30 19.42 2.17
C ILE A 82 -10.87 19.20 2.65
N ARG A 83 -10.67 18.58 3.81
CA ARG A 83 -9.34 18.22 4.31
C ARG A 83 -8.59 17.38 3.30
N LYS A 84 -9.21 16.33 2.76
CA LYS A 84 -8.60 15.47 1.74
C LYS A 84 -8.11 16.26 0.53
N ILE A 85 -8.93 17.18 0.01
CA ILE A 85 -8.53 18.05 -1.11
C ILE A 85 -7.33 18.92 -0.72
N LEU A 86 -7.35 19.54 0.46
CA LEU A 86 -6.25 20.41 0.91
C LEU A 86 -4.96 19.61 1.11
N LEU A 87 -5.04 18.40 1.68
CA LEU A 87 -3.91 17.48 1.81
C LEU A 87 -3.32 17.12 0.43
N GLU A 88 -4.17 16.72 -0.52
CA GLU A 88 -3.77 16.41 -1.89
C GLU A 88 -3.04 17.58 -2.57
N GLU A 89 -3.49 18.81 -2.37
CA GLU A 89 -2.84 19.98 -2.95
C GLU A 89 -1.53 20.33 -2.22
N ALA A 90 -1.46 20.18 -0.89
CA ALA A 90 -0.23 20.41 -0.13
C ALA A 90 0.89 19.43 -0.53
N ASP A 91 0.56 18.16 -0.80
CA ASP A 91 1.50 17.12 -1.18
C ASP A 91 2.24 17.40 -2.51
N ARG A 92 1.79 18.41 -3.27
CA ARG A 92 2.44 18.91 -4.50
C ARG A 92 3.53 19.94 -4.27
N VAL A 93 3.88 20.25 -3.01
CA VAL A 93 4.82 21.34 -2.68
C VAL A 93 6.16 21.29 -3.45
N SER A 94 6.65 20.10 -3.81
CA SER A 94 7.88 19.92 -4.58
C SER A 94 7.74 20.22 -6.08
N GLU A 95 6.52 20.13 -6.63
CA GLU A 95 6.21 20.45 -8.03
C GLU A 95 5.97 21.96 -8.22
N GLU A 96 5.73 22.67 -7.13
CA GLU A 96 5.25 24.04 -7.14
C GLU A 96 6.37 25.04 -6.82
N GLY A 97 6.37 26.19 -7.49
CA GLY A 97 7.40 27.22 -7.29
C GLY A 97 7.34 27.91 -5.92
N ALA A 98 8.35 28.74 -5.62
CA ALA A 98 8.55 29.39 -4.31
C ALA A 98 7.32 30.15 -3.75
N GLY A 99 6.41 30.63 -4.61
CA GLY A 99 5.18 31.33 -4.20
C GLY A 99 4.02 30.44 -3.72
N PHE A 100 4.15 29.11 -3.83
CA PHE A 100 3.08 28.18 -3.47
C PHE A 100 2.67 28.20 -2.00
N PRO A 101 3.58 28.18 -1.00
CA PRO A 101 3.17 28.22 0.40
C PRO A 101 2.26 29.40 0.73
N ALA A 102 2.56 30.59 0.19
CA ALA A 102 1.74 31.77 0.41
C ALA A 102 0.35 31.68 -0.28
N ARG A 103 0.25 31.03 -1.45
CA ARG A 103 -1.06 30.72 -2.07
C ARG A 103 -1.83 29.71 -1.22
N TYR A 104 -1.18 28.67 -0.74
CA TYR A 104 -1.77 27.64 0.10
C TYR A 104 -2.33 28.23 1.41
N CYS A 105 -1.54 29.02 2.13
CA CYS A 105 -1.97 29.70 3.35
C CYS A 105 -3.18 30.61 3.13
N ARG A 106 -3.26 31.33 2.00
CA ARG A 106 -4.44 32.14 1.65
C ARG A 106 -5.68 31.27 1.45
N CYS A 107 -5.54 30.13 0.77
CA CYS A 107 -6.62 29.17 0.61
C CYS A 107 -7.10 28.62 1.96
N ILE A 108 -6.17 28.28 2.87
CA ILE A 108 -6.50 27.82 4.23
C ILE A 108 -7.26 28.88 5.01
N LEU A 109 -6.80 30.14 5.00
CA LEU A 109 -7.50 31.24 5.68
C LEU A 109 -8.92 31.44 5.14
N LEU A 110 -9.10 31.34 3.82
CA LEU A 110 -10.42 31.44 3.20
C LEU A 110 -11.32 30.26 3.59
N ALA A 111 -10.78 29.03 3.57
CA ALA A 111 -11.50 27.84 3.98
C ALA A 111 -11.91 27.90 5.46
N LEU A 112 -11.04 28.38 6.35
CA LEU A 112 -11.34 28.60 7.77
C LEU A 112 -12.44 29.63 7.99
N LYS A 113 -12.47 30.69 7.17
CA LYS A 113 -13.53 31.69 7.24
C LYS A 113 -14.90 31.12 6.87
N ILE A 114 -14.94 30.13 5.98
CA ILE A 114 -16.19 29.52 5.47
C ILE A 114 -16.64 28.36 6.35
N HIS A 115 -15.72 27.47 6.73
CA HIS A 115 -15.99 26.18 7.39
C HIS A 115 -15.67 26.17 8.88
N GLY A 116 -15.01 27.21 9.39
CA GLY A 116 -14.66 27.34 10.80
C GLY A 116 -13.41 26.54 11.21
N PRO A 117 -13.03 26.60 12.50
CA PRO A 117 -11.76 26.07 13.01
C PRO A 117 -11.69 24.54 12.99
N LYS A 118 -12.84 23.85 12.98
CA LYS A 118 -12.89 22.39 12.90
C LYS A 118 -12.18 21.85 11.66
N LEU A 119 -12.04 22.63 10.58
CA LEU A 119 -11.25 22.24 9.42
C LEU A 119 -9.84 21.75 9.83
N LEU A 120 -9.22 22.38 10.83
CA LEU A 120 -7.91 22.01 11.37
C LEU A 120 -8.01 20.98 12.52
N ALA A 121 -9.04 20.15 12.60
CA ALA A 121 -9.09 19.06 13.58
C ALA A 121 -8.10 17.92 13.25
N ASP A 122 -7.75 17.76 11.98
CA ASP A 122 -6.87 16.71 11.47
C ASP A 122 -5.39 17.08 11.63
N THR A 123 -4.62 16.19 12.26
CA THR A 123 -3.19 16.39 12.54
C THR A 123 -2.34 16.45 11.26
N SER A 124 -2.65 15.63 10.25
CA SER A 124 -1.93 15.64 8.98
C SER A 124 -2.05 16.98 8.26
N LEU A 125 -3.25 17.60 8.31
CA LEU A 125 -3.48 18.93 7.76
C LEU A 125 -2.80 20.01 8.60
N ARG A 126 -2.86 19.92 9.94
CA ARG A 126 -2.13 20.86 10.83
C ARG A 126 -0.65 20.89 10.53
N LEU A 127 -0.02 19.72 10.36
CA LEU A 127 1.41 19.62 10.05
C LEU A 127 1.75 20.34 8.73
N ARG A 128 0.97 20.10 7.67
CA ARG A 128 1.13 20.78 6.37
C ARG A 128 0.95 22.29 6.48
N VAL A 129 -0.09 22.72 7.20
CA VAL A 129 -0.37 24.14 7.45
C VAL A 129 0.78 24.77 8.23
N PHE A 130 1.32 24.10 9.25
CA PHE A 130 2.45 24.59 10.04
C PHE A 130 3.67 24.85 9.14
N MET A 131 4.12 23.81 8.42
CA MET A 131 5.34 23.89 7.59
C MET A 131 5.19 24.93 6.47
N LEU A 132 4.03 24.96 5.80
CA LEU A 132 3.78 25.91 4.71
C LEU A 132 3.59 27.35 5.24
N ALA A 133 2.98 27.53 6.41
CA ALA A 133 2.84 28.85 7.05
C ALA A 133 4.18 29.40 7.53
N GLU A 134 5.04 28.55 8.07
CA GLU A 134 6.41 28.91 8.42
C GLU A 134 7.19 29.36 7.18
N ALA A 135 7.14 28.58 6.10
CA ALA A 135 7.78 28.93 4.83
C ALA A 135 7.20 30.20 4.17
N ALA A 136 5.94 30.52 4.42
CA ALA A 136 5.27 31.71 3.88
C ALA A 136 5.36 32.94 4.80
N GLY A 137 5.89 32.80 6.03
CA GLY A 137 5.88 33.88 7.04
C GLY A 137 4.48 34.24 7.57
N VAL A 138 3.53 33.31 7.54
CA VAL A 138 2.13 33.55 7.94
C VAL A 138 1.94 33.20 9.42
N ALA A 139 2.33 34.14 10.30
CA ALA A 139 2.43 33.91 11.74
C ALA A 139 1.12 33.47 12.42
N ASN A 140 -0.03 34.02 12.01
CA ASN A 140 -1.33 33.68 12.59
C ASN A 140 -1.73 32.22 12.34
N LEU A 141 -1.48 31.69 11.13
CA LEU A 141 -1.73 30.27 10.84
C LEU A 141 -0.75 29.38 11.59
N ARG A 142 0.53 29.76 11.65
CA ARG A 142 1.55 29.02 12.41
C ARG A 142 1.13 28.88 13.87
N GLN A 143 0.72 29.99 14.51
CA GLN A 143 0.28 29.97 15.91
C GLN A 143 -1.00 29.15 16.11
N ALA A 144 -1.92 29.16 15.15
CA ALA A 144 -3.19 28.42 15.25
C ALA A 144 -3.03 26.89 15.25
N VAL A 145 -1.87 26.37 14.81
CA VAL A 145 -1.61 24.93 14.68
C VAL A 145 -0.45 24.42 15.54
N ILE A 146 0.41 25.31 16.07
CA ILE A 146 1.60 24.89 16.80
C ILE A 146 1.26 24.22 18.14
N ASP A 147 0.40 24.82 18.96
CA ASP A 147 0.08 24.27 20.29
C ASP A 147 -0.55 22.86 20.20
N PRO A 148 -1.56 22.62 19.32
CA PRO A 148 -2.12 21.28 19.16
C PRO A 148 -1.14 20.26 18.57
N LEU A 149 -0.15 20.70 17.79
CA LEU A 149 0.91 19.81 17.29
C LEU A 149 1.92 19.48 18.39
N GLN A 150 2.24 20.42 19.27
CA GLN A 150 3.10 20.18 20.43
C GLN A 150 2.47 19.17 21.39
N GLU A 151 1.18 19.32 21.69
CA GLU A 151 0.44 18.34 22.50
C GLU A 151 0.48 16.94 21.86
N PHE A 152 0.23 16.85 20.55
CA PHE A 152 0.27 15.58 19.82
C PHE A 152 1.67 14.95 19.76
N ALA A 153 2.73 15.75 19.80
CA ALA A 153 4.11 15.26 19.77
C ALA A 153 4.48 14.40 20.98
N GLU A 154 3.75 14.53 22.10
CA GLU A 154 3.94 13.73 23.32
C GLU A 154 3.31 12.33 23.23
N GLU A 155 2.49 12.07 22.22
CA GLU A 155 1.83 10.78 22.03
C GLU A 155 2.80 9.68 21.54
N LYS A 156 2.49 8.43 21.89
CA LYS A 156 3.24 7.24 21.41
C LYS A 156 2.71 6.75 20.05
N ALA A 157 2.64 7.65 19.07
CA ALA A 157 2.18 7.34 17.72
C ALA A 157 3.29 7.55 16.67
N GLU A 158 3.29 6.79 15.57
CA GLU A 158 4.25 6.98 14.46
C GLU A 158 4.15 8.40 13.87
N GLN A 159 2.93 8.92 13.78
CA GLN A 159 2.68 10.30 13.33
C GLN A 159 3.28 11.33 14.29
N ALA A 160 3.29 11.06 15.61
CA ALA A 160 3.88 11.96 16.61
C ALA A 160 5.41 12.05 16.46
N ALA A 161 6.07 10.99 15.98
CA ALA A 161 7.49 11.01 15.65
C ALA A 161 7.81 11.98 14.50
N VAL A 162 6.93 12.05 13.48
CA VAL A 162 7.07 13.03 12.38
C VAL A 162 6.91 14.45 12.90
N VAL A 163 5.87 14.69 13.71
CA VAL A 163 5.60 16.01 14.30
C VAL A 163 6.78 16.45 15.18
N THR A 164 7.28 15.57 16.04
CA THR A 164 8.48 15.82 16.86
C THR A 164 9.70 16.19 16.01
N ALA A 165 9.95 15.47 14.91
CA ALA A 165 11.06 15.77 14.02
C ALA A 165 10.92 17.15 13.37
N VAL A 166 9.72 17.50 12.90
CA VAL A 166 9.43 18.79 12.26
C VAL A 166 9.51 19.96 13.24
N LEU A 167 9.01 19.81 14.46
CA LEU A 167 9.03 20.84 15.50
C LEU A 167 10.39 21.01 16.20
N SER A 168 11.36 20.11 15.96
CA SER A 168 12.68 20.22 16.58
C SER A 168 13.41 21.52 16.19
N GLU A 169 14.32 21.99 17.03
CA GLU A 169 15.19 23.14 16.74
C GLU A 169 16.39 22.79 15.84
N LYS A 170 16.37 21.60 15.22
CA LYS A 170 17.46 21.13 14.37
C LYS A 170 17.51 21.82 13.01
N PRO A 171 18.67 21.88 12.34
CA PRO A 171 18.75 22.35 10.95
C PRO A 171 17.89 21.51 9.98
N ASN A 172 17.46 22.11 8.87
CA ASN A 172 16.60 21.45 7.86
C ASN A 172 17.17 20.13 7.34
N LEU A 173 18.49 20.03 7.12
CA LEU A 173 19.14 18.80 6.69
C LEU A 173 19.03 17.67 7.73
N GLU A 174 19.12 17.99 9.01
CA GLU A 174 18.94 16.99 10.07
C GLU A 174 17.48 16.59 10.23
N LYS A 175 16.55 17.54 10.08
CA LYS A 175 15.11 17.25 10.04
C LYS A 175 14.78 16.33 8.88
N LEU A 176 15.30 16.62 7.69
CA LEU A 176 15.17 15.80 6.48
C LEU A 176 15.66 14.37 6.73
N ALA A 177 16.89 14.21 7.26
CA ALA A 177 17.44 12.89 7.55
C ALA A 177 16.65 12.12 8.63
N THR A 178 15.98 12.84 9.54
CA THR A 178 15.13 12.22 10.57
C THR A 178 13.80 11.77 9.98
N VAL A 179 13.11 12.62 9.21
CA VAL A 179 11.81 12.28 8.61
C VAL A 179 11.93 11.20 7.53
N HIS A 180 13.05 11.16 6.80
CA HIS A 180 13.30 10.16 5.76
C HIS A 180 13.29 8.71 6.31
N LYS A 181 13.62 8.52 7.59
CA LYS A 181 13.60 7.20 8.25
C LYS A 181 12.20 6.75 8.66
N LEU A 182 11.17 7.57 8.44
CA LEU A 182 9.79 7.31 8.85
C LEU A 182 8.93 6.95 7.63
N SER A 183 8.01 6.01 7.79
CA SER A 183 7.26 5.38 6.69
C SER A 183 5.89 5.99 6.36
N SER A 184 5.50 7.09 7.00
CA SER A 184 4.14 7.64 6.88
C SER A 184 3.92 8.59 5.69
N SER A 185 2.67 8.88 5.35
CA SER A 185 2.32 9.93 4.37
C SER A 185 2.82 11.30 4.80
N ASP A 186 2.80 11.58 6.10
CA ASP A 186 3.24 12.85 6.67
C ASP A 186 4.77 12.99 6.61
N ALA A 187 5.51 11.90 6.84
CA ALA A 187 6.94 11.86 6.63
C ALA A 187 7.32 12.18 5.18
N ARG A 188 6.61 11.57 4.21
CA ARG A 188 6.81 11.82 2.77
C ARG A 188 6.52 13.27 2.37
N PHE A 189 5.49 13.88 2.95
CA PHE A 189 5.22 15.30 2.76
C PHE A 189 6.37 16.15 3.32
N ALA A 190 6.75 15.95 4.60
CA ALA A 190 7.78 16.73 5.25
C ALA A 190 9.14 16.62 4.53
N GLU A 191 9.50 15.41 4.10
CA GLU A 191 10.68 15.16 3.28
C GLU A 191 10.65 15.95 1.96
N SER A 192 9.53 15.89 1.22
CA SER A 192 9.35 16.63 -0.04
C SER A 192 9.40 18.15 0.18
N PHE A 193 8.85 18.63 1.29
CA PHE A 193 8.94 20.02 1.70
C PHE A 193 10.40 20.43 1.93
N TYR A 194 11.16 19.71 2.77
CA TYR A 194 12.55 20.07 3.06
C TYR A 194 13.43 20.01 1.80
N LEU A 195 13.26 18.99 0.94
CA LEU A 195 13.98 18.92 -0.33
C LEU A 195 13.71 20.12 -1.25
N SER A 196 12.47 20.60 -1.29
CA SER A 196 12.12 21.79 -2.10
C SER A 196 12.82 23.07 -1.62
N ARG A 197 13.32 23.08 -0.38
CA ARG A 197 13.95 24.23 0.29
C ARG A 197 15.46 24.18 0.30
N LEU A 198 16.06 23.08 -0.11
CA LEU A 198 17.51 22.97 -0.17
C LEU A 198 18.08 23.92 -1.21
N ASP A 199 19.10 24.66 -0.82
CA ASP A 199 19.88 25.48 -1.73
C ASP A 199 20.79 24.63 -2.65
N GLU A 200 21.48 25.27 -3.60
CA GLU A 200 22.31 24.56 -4.57
C GLU A 200 23.49 23.81 -3.94
N GLU A 201 24.04 24.30 -2.81
CA GLU A 201 25.16 23.67 -2.12
C GLU A 201 24.69 22.49 -1.26
N GLU A 202 23.57 22.65 -0.56
CA GLU A 202 22.92 21.57 0.19
C GLU A 202 22.51 20.42 -0.74
N ARG A 203 22.05 20.72 -1.96
CA ARG A 203 21.71 19.70 -2.97
C ARG A 203 22.90 18.90 -3.47
N LYS A 204 24.12 19.46 -3.42
CA LYS A 204 25.36 18.76 -3.78
C LYS A 204 25.89 17.87 -2.65
N ASN A 205 25.29 17.92 -1.46
CA ASN A 205 25.68 17.06 -0.35
C ASN A 205 25.43 15.58 -0.69
N ASN A 206 26.45 14.73 -0.54
CA ASN A 206 26.35 13.29 -0.82
C ASN A 206 25.15 12.61 -0.13
N LYS A 207 24.80 13.01 1.10
CA LYS A 207 23.64 12.45 1.82
C LYS A 207 22.31 12.81 1.16
N VAL A 208 22.22 14.02 0.60
CA VAL A 208 21.03 14.49 -0.12
C VAL A 208 20.94 13.79 -1.48
N ILE A 209 22.06 13.68 -2.21
CA ILE A 209 22.12 12.96 -3.48
C ILE A 209 21.72 11.49 -3.29
N GLU A 210 22.23 10.84 -2.24
CA GLU A 210 21.87 9.46 -1.91
C GLU A 210 20.36 9.31 -1.63
N LEU A 211 19.78 10.21 -0.84
CA LEU A 211 18.34 10.23 -0.55
C LEU A 211 17.52 10.44 -1.83
N LEU A 212 17.94 11.35 -2.72
CA LEU A 212 17.29 11.58 -4.01
C LEU A 212 17.36 10.34 -4.92
N ALA A 213 18.50 9.64 -4.93
CA ALA A 213 18.65 8.37 -5.62
C ALA A 213 17.72 7.30 -5.04
N GLU A 214 17.66 7.17 -3.72
CA GLU A 214 16.78 6.23 -3.02
C GLU A 214 15.31 6.45 -3.41
N ARG A 215 14.83 7.69 -3.33
CA ARG A 215 13.45 8.04 -3.71
C ARG A 215 13.16 7.71 -5.16
N ALA A 216 14.09 8.01 -6.06
CA ALA A 216 13.92 7.77 -7.49
C ALA A 216 13.88 6.27 -7.84
N ILE A 217 14.56 5.41 -7.07
CA ILE A 217 14.70 3.97 -7.36
C ILE A 217 13.67 3.12 -6.57
N PHE A 218 13.42 3.48 -5.31
CA PHE A 218 12.61 2.69 -4.37
C PHE A 218 11.24 3.31 -4.09
N GLY A 219 11.07 4.62 -4.33
CA GLY A 219 9.84 5.35 -4.06
C GLY A 219 8.62 4.91 -4.86
N SER A 220 7.49 5.55 -4.56
CA SER A 220 6.21 5.33 -5.25
C SER A 220 6.24 5.84 -6.69
N ASN A 221 6.81 7.02 -6.93
CA ASN A 221 6.99 7.63 -8.25
C ASN A 221 8.41 7.39 -8.76
N LYS A 222 8.68 6.19 -9.25
CA LYS A 222 10.02 5.79 -9.68
C LYS A 222 10.45 6.54 -10.94
N ASP A 223 11.69 7.01 -10.94
CA ASP A 223 12.38 7.59 -12.07
C ASP A 223 13.80 7.01 -12.10
N PHE A 224 13.91 5.80 -12.63
CA PHE A 224 15.15 5.02 -12.57
C PHE A 224 16.33 5.73 -13.26
N GLN A 225 16.07 6.50 -14.31
CA GLN A 225 17.12 7.25 -14.99
C GLN A 225 17.65 8.36 -14.07
N LYS A 226 16.78 9.19 -13.47
CA LYS A 226 17.23 10.16 -12.47
C LYS A 226 17.94 9.51 -11.29
N GLY A 227 17.48 8.35 -10.85
CA GLY A 227 18.14 7.57 -9.80
C GLY A 227 19.59 7.23 -10.15
N ILE A 228 19.85 6.78 -11.38
CA ILE A 228 21.20 6.53 -11.89
C ILE A 228 21.99 7.84 -11.95
N ASP A 229 21.41 8.90 -12.48
CA ASP A 229 22.07 10.21 -12.61
C ASP A 229 22.50 10.74 -11.24
N TYR A 230 21.68 10.58 -10.19
CA TYR A 230 22.06 10.92 -8.82
C TYR A 230 23.22 10.06 -8.31
N LEU A 231 23.16 8.74 -8.50
CA LEU A 231 24.25 7.85 -8.07
C LEU A 231 25.57 8.18 -8.78
N GLU A 232 25.54 8.58 -10.04
CA GLU A 232 26.72 8.98 -10.82
C GLU A 232 27.32 10.33 -10.38
N ASN A 233 26.53 11.18 -9.70
CA ASN A 233 26.99 12.44 -9.13
C ASN A 233 27.62 12.30 -7.73
N LEU A 234 27.56 11.12 -7.11
CA LEU A 234 28.26 10.85 -5.85
C LEU A 234 29.78 10.78 -6.06
N SER A 235 30.56 10.94 -4.98
CA SER A 235 32.02 10.79 -5.07
C SER A 235 32.42 9.37 -5.51
N PRO A 236 33.59 9.19 -6.16
CA PRO A 236 34.02 7.87 -6.65
C PRO A 236 34.07 6.79 -5.55
N GLU A 237 34.44 7.17 -4.32
CA GLU A 237 34.46 6.26 -3.17
C GLU A 237 33.04 5.77 -2.83
N MET A 238 32.06 6.67 -2.82
CA MET A 238 30.66 6.35 -2.55
C MET A 238 30.06 5.45 -3.64
N GLN A 239 30.37 5.71 -4.92
CA GLN A 239 29.86 4.90 -6.03
C GLN A 239 30.27 3.42 -5.92
N SER A 240 31.43 3.16 -5.32
CA SER A 240 31.96 1.81 -5.11
C SER A 240 31.34 1.05 -3.92
N ILE A 241 30.51 1.72 -3.10
CA ILE A 241 29.84 1.08 -1.96
C ILE A 241 28.89 -0.01 -2.49
N PRO A 242 28.99 -1.27 -1.99
CA PRO A 242 28.18 -2.40 -2.45
C PRO A 242 26.68 -2.11 -2.53
N ARG A 243 26.11 -1.45 -1.51
CA ARG A 243 24.71 -1.02 -1.48
C ARG A 243 24.34 -0.11 -2.65
N LEU A 244 25.13 0.93 -2.89
CA LEU A 244 24.83 1.92 -3.94
C LEU A 244 25.05 1.34 -5.34
N SER A 245 26.03 0.45 -5.50
CA SER A 245 26.18 -0.36 -6.71
C SER A 245 24.96 -1.28 -6.94
N PHE A 246 24.43 -1.91 -5.89
CA PHE A 246 23.21 -2.70 -5.98
C PHE A 246 21.99 -1.84 -6.37
N TRP A 247 21.85 -0.64 -5.79
CA TRP A 247 20.80 0.30 -6.16
C TRP A 247 20.88 0.68 -7.64
N ARG A 248 22.09 0.94 -8.16
CA ARG A 248 22.31 1.18 -9.60
C ARG A 248 21.89 -0.02 -10.44
N ALA A 249 22.25 -1.23 -10.05
CA ALA A 249 21.84 -2.46 -10.73
C ALA A 249 20.31 -2.58 -10.78
N ARG A 250 19.60 -2.31 -9.67
CA ARG A 250 18.14 -2.29 -9.61
C ARG A 250 17.53 -1.25 -10.55
N ALA A 251 18.08 -0.04 -10.59
CA ALA A 251 17.60 1.00 -11.50
C ALA A 251 17.77 0.59 -12.98
N LEU A 252 18.90 -0.04 -13.31
CA LEU A 252 19.15 -0.57 -14.66
C LEU A 252 18.16 -1.68 -15.06
N ILE A 253 17.72 -2.53 -14.12
CA ILE A 253 16.65 -3.52 -14.35
C ILE A 253 15.33 -2.82 -14.67
N GLY A 254 14.99 -1.76 -13.93
CA GLY A 254 13.80 -0.95 -14.17
C GLY A 254 13.78 -0.29 -15.56
N LEU A 255 14.95 -0.07 -16.16
CA LEU A 255 15.14 0.44 -17.52
C LEU A 255 15.39 -0.65 -18.58
N ASP A 256 15.23 -1.93 -18.23
CA ASP A 256 15.47 -3.08 -19.11
C ASP A 256 16.90 -3.16 -19.69
N ARG A 257 17.91 -2.70 -18.93
CA ARG A 257 19.32 -2.68 -19.33
C ARG A 257 20.11 -3.86 -18.77
N THR A 258 19.69 -5.10 -19.08
CA THR A 258 20.21 -6.33 -18.47
C THR A 258 21.74 -6.49 -18.52
N TYR A 259 22.38 -6.18 -19.66
CA TYR A 259 23.85 -6.31 -19.78
C TYR A 259 24.59 -5.37 -18.83
N ALA A 260 24.18 -4.09 -18.77
CA ALA A 260 24.76 -3.13 -17.84
C ALA A 260 24.51 -3.53 -16.38
N THR A 261 23.33 -4.09 -16.07
CA THR A 261 23.05 -4.63 -14.74
C THR A 261 24.05 -5.73 -14.36
N GLN A 262 24.32 -6.69 -15.26
CA GLN A 262 25.26 -7.78 -14.99
C GLN A 262 26.68 -7.26 -14.75
N GLU A 263 27.14 -6.27 -15.53
CA GLU A 263 28.45 -5.64 -15.31
C GLU A 263 28.57 -4.96 -13.95
N VAL A 264 27.50 -4.29 -13.49
CA VAL A 264 27.49 -3.65 -12.17
C VAL A 264 27.49 -4.70 -11.07
N LEU A 265 26.63 -5.73 -11.15
CA LEU A 265 26.55 -6.79 -10.15
C LEU A 265 27.85 -7.58 -10.02
N ALA A 266 28.54 -7.83 -11.14
CA ALA A 266 29.81 -8.56 -11.16
C ALA A 266 30.95 -7.85 -10.39
N LYS A 267 30.85 -6.52 -10.23
CA LYS A 267 31.83 -5.72 -9.47
C LYS A 267 31.56 -5.68 -7.97
N ILE A 268 30.41 -6.17 -7.52
CA ILE A 268 30.06 -6.22 -6.09
C ILE A 268 30.68 -7.50 -5.51
N GLU A 269 31.90 -7.36 -4.99
CA GLU A 269 32.68 -8.46 -4.42
C GLU A 269 32.61 -8.48 -2.89
N GLY A 270 32.91 -9.65 -2.30
CA GLY A 270 33.01 -9.83 -0.86
C GLY A 270 31.90 -10.69 -0.24
N ASN A 271 31.85 -10.65 1.09
CA ASN A 271 30.93 -11.45 1.90
C ASN A 271 29.90 -10.60 2.66
N ASP A 272 29.85 -9.29 2.38
CA ASP A 272 28.83 -8.43 2.97
C ASP A 272 27.42 -8.84 2.48
N PRO A 273 26.37 -8.48 3.24
CA PRO A 273 25.01 -8.84 2.87
C PRO A 273 24.56 -8.36 1.48
N TRP A 274 25.01 -7.20 1.01
CA TRP A 274 24.68 -6.69 -0.34
C TRP A 274 25.37 -7.50 -1.43
N ALA A 275 26.60 -7.97 -1.21
CA ALA A 275 27.25 -8.91 -2.14
C ALA A 275 26.52 -10.27 -2.23
N LYS A 276 25.84 -10.71 -1.17
CA LYS A 276 24.97 -11.92 -1.24
C LYS A 276 23.71 -11.64 -2.07
N ALA A 277 23.02 -10.54 -1.79
CA ALA A 277 21.85 -10.12 -2.56
C ALA A 277 22.19 -9.88 -4.04
N ALA A 278 23.34 -9.28 -4.34
CA ALA A 278 23.83 -9.06 -5.71
C ALA A 278 24.02 -10.37 -6.49
N ARG A 279 24.63 -11.38 -5.86
CA ARG A 279 24.81 -12.71 -6.46
C ARG A 279 23.48 -13.41 -6.72
N SER A 280 22.58 -13.37 -5.73
CA SER A 280 21.21 -13.90 -5.82
C SER A 280 20.42 -13.25 -6.96
N LEU A 281 20.49 -11.92 -7.08
CA LEU A 281 19.89 -11.16 -8.16
C LEU A 281 20.51 -11.49 -9.52
N GLY A 282 21.84 -11.56 -9.61
CA GLY A 282 22.56 -11.89 -10.84
C GLY A 282 22.16 -13.26 -11.41
N ASP A 283 22.09 -14.28 -10.55
CA ASP A 283 21.59 -15.62 -10.91
C ASP A 283 20.11 -15.57 -11.32
N GLY A 284 19.29 -14.81 -10.58
CA GLY A 284 17.89 -14.56 -10.91
C GLY A 284 17.69 -13.98 -12.31
N LEU A 285 18.51 -13.00 -12.71
CA LEU A 285 18.45 -12.36 -14.02
C LEU A 285 18.88 -13.31 -15.15
N GLN A 286 19.96 -14.06 -14.95
CA GLN A 286 20.46 -15.01 -15.95
C GLN A 286 19.40 -16.04 -16.36
N HIS A 287 18.51 -16.41 -15.42
CA HIS A 287 17.49 -17.43 -15.62
C HIS A 287 16.05 -16.88 -15.57
N ALA A 288 15.88 -15.55 -15.68
CA ALA A 288 14.60 -14.88 -15.44
C ALA A 288 13.47 -15.43 -16.30
N LYS A 289 13.70 -15.63 -17.60
CA LYS A 289 12.69 -16.14 -18.54
C LYS A 289 12.19 -17.53 -18.13
N THR A 290 13.10 -18.49 -17.99
CA THR A 290 12.77 -19.88 -17.66
C THR A 290 12.08 -19.98 -16.29
N ARG A 291 12.57 -19.24 -15.29
CA ARG A 291 11.98 -19.25 -13.94
C ARG A 291 10.62 -18.56 -13.89
N ARG A 292 10.42 -17.49 -14.67
CA ARG A 292 9.12 -16.82 -14.81
C ARG A 292 8.10 -17.74 -15.46
N ASP A 293 8.48 -18.45 -16.51
CA ASP A 293 7.59 -19.39 -17.20
C ASP A 293 7.21 -20.56 -16.28
N ALA A 294 8.16 -21.08 -15.50
CA ALA A 294 7.92 -22.12 -14.49
C ALA A 294 6.98 -21.64 -13.37
N LEU A 295 7.24 -20.46 -12.79
CA LEU A 295 6.38 -19.87 -11.77
C LEU A 295 4.97 -19.58 -12.31
N SER A 296 4.87 -19.09 -13.55
CA SER A 296 3.58 -18.82 -14.20
C SER A 296 2.76 -20.10 -14.33
N LYS A 297 3.39 -21.17 -14.81
CA LYS A 297 2.75 -22.49 -14.91
C LYS A 297 2.28 -22.99 -13.54
N THR A 298 3.11 -22.80 -12.52
CA THR A 298 2.79 -23.18 -11.13
C THR A 298 1.59 -22.42 -10.58
N ILE A 299 1.55 -21.09 -10.73
CA ILE A 299 0.42 -20.28 -10.26
C ILE A 299 -0.87 -20.67 -11.01
N LEU A 300 -0.81 -20.85 -12.33
CA LEU A 300 -1.99 -21.27 -13.11
C LEU A 300 -2.49 -22.66 -12.71
N ALA A 301 -1.59 -23.59 -12.37
CA ALA A 301 -1.97 -24.91 -11.87
C ALA A 301 -2.61 -24.83 -10.47
N ALA A 302 -2.07 -23.97 -9.59
CA ALA A 302 -2.65 -23.69 -8.29
C ALA A 302 -4.06 -23.10 -8.42
N VAL A 303 -4.25 -22.08 -9.27
CA VAL A 303 -5.56 -21.47 -9.56
C VAL A 303 -6.57 -22.54 -10.01
N LYS A 304 -6.18 -23.42 -10.93
CA LYS A 304 -7.03 -24.54 -11.38
C LYS A 304 -7.39 -25.52 -10.28
N THR A 305 -6.52 -25.70 -9.28
CA THR A 305 -6.80 -26.61 -8.15
C THR A 305 -7.94 -26.08 -7.30
N PHE A 306 -7.99 -24.77 -7.08
CA PHE A 306 -9.07 -24.13 -6.32
C PHE A 306 -10.38 -24.03 -7.11
N SER A 307 -10.34 -24.06 -8.45
CA SER A 307 -11.52 -24.00 -9.31
C SER A 307 -12.14 -25.36 -9.63
N ASN A 308 -11.56 -26.47 -9.15
CA ASN A 308 -12.17 -27.80 -9.24
C ASN A 308 -13.14 -27.99 -8.07
N ASP A 309 -14.08 -28.95 -8.16
CA ASP A 309 -15.05 -29.33 -7.10
C ASP A 309 -14.36 -29.80 -5.79
N VAL A 310 -13.65 -28.91 -5.11
CA VAL A 310 -13.04 -29.15 -3.81
C VAL A 310 -14.12 -28.90 -2.77
N GLU A 311 -14.59 -29.99 -2.17
CA GLU A 311 -15.58 -29.91 -1.09
C GLU A 311 -14.97 -29.37 0.21
N ALA A 312 -13.72 -29.71 0.50
CA ALA A 312 -13.05 -29.29 1.73
C ALA A 312 -11.56 -28.94 1.55
N ILE A 313 -11.12 -27.91 2.28
CA ILE A 313 -9.74 -27.45 2.36
C ILE A 313 -9.32 -27.43 3.83
N ARG A 314 -8.11 -27.93 4.10
CA ARG A 314 -7.44 -27.80 5.40
C ARG A 314 -6.10 -27.14 5.21
N LEU A 315 -5.83 -26.12 6.03
CA LEU A 315 -4.62 -25.34 6.01
C LEU A 315 -4.02 -25.26 7.42
N GLU A 316 -2.72 -25.45 7.49
CA GLU A 316 -1.92 -25.24 8.70
C GLU A 316 -0.77 -24.29 8.41
N ALA A 317 -0.63 -23.27 9.25
CA ALA A 317 0.42 -22.29 9.15
C ALA A 317 1.10 -22.04 10.50
N GLU A 318 2.39 -21.72 10.44
CA GLU A 318 3.21 -21.41 11.62
C GLU A 318 4.05 -20.15 11.39
N GLU A 319 4.35 -19.47 12.50
CA GLU A 319 5.28 -18.35 12.51
C GLU A 319 6.72 -18.85 12.71
N GLY A 320 7.62 -18.47 11.78
CA GLY A 320 9.03 -18.85 11.76
C GLY A 320 9.29 -20.21 11.10
N ASP A 321 10.48 -20.76 11.32
CA ASP A 321 10.96 -22.00 10.68
C ASP A 321 10.58 -23.28 11.47
N GLY A 322 9.50 -23.24 12.26
CA GLY A 322 8.99 -24.40 13.02
C GLY A 322 9.89 -24.91 14.18
N GLN A 323 11.08 -24.34 14.38
CA GLN A 323 12.05 -24.75 15.42
C GLN A 323 11.86 -24.06 16.78
N LYS A 324 11.00 -23.04 16.87
CA LYS A 324 10.72 -22.33 18.13
C LYS A 324 9.36 -22.77 18.68
N GLU A 325 9.34 -23.45 19.83
CA GLU A 325 8.10 -23.88 20.51
C GLU A 325 7.17 -22.70 20.86
N GLU A 326 7.68 -21.48 20.89
CA GLU A 326 6.95 -20.26 21.23
C GLU A 326 6.19 -19.60 20.05
N GLY A 327 6.35 -20.10 18.82
CA GLY A 327 5.73 -19.52 17.62
C GLY A 327 4.19 -19.59 17.62
N ALA A 328 3.56 -18.67 16.89
CA ALA A 328 2.13 -18.74 16.64
C ALA A 328 1.80 -19.83 15.60
N LYS A 329 0.65 -20.49 15.75
CA LYS A 329 0.12 -21.46 14.79
C LYS A 329 -1.34 -21.17 14.47
N LEU A 330 -1.68 -21.33 13.20
CA LEU A 330 -3.01 -21.15 12.65
C LEU A 330 -3.47 -22.47 12.02
N TYR A 331 -4.69 -22.86 12.37
CA TYR A 331 -5.44 -23.92 11.69
C TYR A 331 -6.66 -23.30 11.02
N LEU A 332 -6.90 -23.68 9.77
CA LEU A 332 -8.11 -23.32 9.04
C LEU A 332 -8.67 -24.56 8.33
N GLY A 333 -9.90 -24.90 8.63
CA GLY A 333 -10.68 -25.91 7.92
C GLY A 333 -11.91 -25.27 7.30
N ILE A 334 -12.17 -25.54 6.02
CA ILE A 334 -13.34 -25.04 5.30
C ILE A 334 -13.97 -26.20 4.54
N SER A 335 -15.29 -26.35 4.63
CA SER A 335 -16.08 -27.26 3.79
C SER A 335 -17.30 -26.55 3.23
N THR A 336 -17.43 -26.59 1.90
CA THR A 336 -18.59 -26.05 1.20
C THR A 336 -19.80 -26.96 1.35
N SER A 337 -19.64 -28.29 1.30
CA SER A 337 -20.78 -29.22 1.30
C SER A 337 -21.41 -29.43 2.68
N SER A 338 -20.66 -29.22 3.77
CA SER A 338 -21.25 -29.14 5.13
C SER A 338 -21.45 -27.70 5.61
N ASN A 339 -21.20 -26.70 4.76
CA ASN A 339 -21.19 -25.27 5.10
C ASN A 339 -20.42 -24.99 6.41
N ALA A 340 -19.28 -25.64 6.59
CA ALA A 340 -18.55 -25.64 7.85
C ALA A 340 -17.22 -24.88 7.75
N LEU A 341 -16.91 -24.11 8.78
CA LEU A 341 -15.61 -23.47 8.96
C LEU A 341 -15.10 -23.76 10.37
N GLU A 342 -13.81 -24.02 10.48
CA GLU A 342 -13.09 -24.07 11.74
C GLU A 342 -11.80 -23.25 11.64
N LEU A 343 -11.60 -22.37 12.62
CA LEU A 343 -10.42 -21.55 12.77
C LEU A 343 -9.85 -21.79 14.17
N GLN A 344 -8.56 -22.05 14.27
CA GLN A 344 -7.89 -22.10 15.57
C GLN A 344 -6.60 -21.32 15.53
N PHE A 345 -6.35 -20.57 16.59
CA PHE A 345 -5.13 -19.81 16.79
C PHE A 345 -4.50 -20.20 18.12
N SER A 346 -3.23 -20.61 18.06
CA SER A 346 -2.44 -20.97 19.23
C SER A 346 -1.12 -20.24 19.25
N ARG A 347 -0.57 -20.03 20.45
CA ARG A 347 0.72 -19.37 20.67
C ARG A 347 1.41 -20.03 21.85
N GLY A 348 2.70 -20.35 21.71
CA GLY A 348 3.45 -21.05 22.76
C GLY A 348 2.78 -22.35 23.21
N GLY A 349 2.26 -23.13 22.26
CA GLY A 349 1.54 -24.37 22.53
C GLY A 349 0.16 -24.22 23.18
N THR A 350 -0.27 -23.00 23.52
CA THR A 350 -1.57 -22.74 24.16
C THR A 350 -2.60 -22.32 23.12
N LEU A 351 -3.76 -22.97 23.10
CA LEU A 351 -4.89 -22.49 22.30
C LEU A 351 -5.37 -21.16 22.89
N VAL A 352 -5.20 -20.09 22.11
CA VAL A 352 -5.64 -18.74 22.49
C VAL A 352 -7.10 -18.56 22.10
N PHE A 353 -7.46 -19.10 20.93
CA PHE A 353 -8.80 -19.01 20.39
C PHE A 353 -9.14 -20.19 19.48
N ALA A 354 -10.41 -20.57 19.50
CA ALA A 354 -10.98 -21.39 18.44
C ALA A 354 -12.40 -20.93 18.10
N TYR A 355 -12.78 -21.09 16.84
CA TYR A 355 -14.11 -20.83 16.33
C TYR A 355 -14.49 -21.91 15.34
N ARG A 356 -15.75 -22.35 15.44
CA ARG A 356 -16.35 -23.20 14.43
C ARG A 356 -17.77 -22.75 14.16
N THR A 357 -18.19 -22.89 12.92
CA THR A 357 -19.57 -22.68 12.51
C THR A 357 -19.93 -23.69 11.44
N ASP A 358 -21.19 -24.10 11.43
CA ASP A 358 -21.80 -24.88 10.37
C ASP A 358 -23.16 -24.26 9.97
N ALA A 359 -23.95 -24.95 9.16
CA ALA A 359 -25.27 -24.50 8.72
C ALA A 359 -26.31 -24.33 9.84
N ASN A 360 -26.07 -24.87 11.03
CA ASN A 360 -27.04 -24.94 12.12
C ASN A 360 -26.55 -24.28 13.41
N SER A 361 -25.24 -24.28 13.66
CA SER A 361 -24.69 -23.89 14.95
C SER A 361 -23.32 -23.23 14.82
N SER A 362 -22.91 -22.56 15.89
CA SER A 362 -21.55 -22.06 16.02
C SER A 362 -21.05 -22.20 17.44
N ALA A 363 -19.73 -22.19 17.60
CA ALA A 363 -19.11 -22.15 18.90
C ALA A 363 -17.83 -21.33 18.84
N MET A 364 -17.47 -20.73 19.97
CA MET A 364 -16.23 -19.98 20.13
C MET A 364 -15.60 -20.28 21.50
N TYR A 365 -14.28 -20.31 21.52
CA TYR A 365 -13.46 -20.47 22.72
C TYR A 365 -12.48 -19.31 22.83
N PHE A 366 -12.32 -18.79 24.04
CA PHE A 366 -11.31 -17.80 24.39
C PHE A 366 -10.54 -18.24 25.62
N HIS A 367 -9.22 -18.18 25.54
CA HIS A 367 -8.35 -18.51 26.66
C HIS A 367 -8.71 -17.73 27.93
N GLU A 368 -8.93 -16.42 27.80
CA GLU A 368 -9.22 -15.52 28.94
C GLU A 368 -10.57 -15.82 29.62
N ARG A 369 -11.58 -16.25 28.86
CA ARG A 369 -12.92 -16.53 29.40
C ARG A 369 -13.02 -17.91 30.06
N LYS A 370 -12.06 -18.81 29.79
CA LYS A 370 -12.00 -20.18 30.32
C LYS A 370 -13.31 -20.98 30.17
N LYS A 371 -14.08 -20.70 29.12
CA LYS A 371 -15.33 -21.39 28.78
C LYS A 371 -15.53 -21.43 27.27
N ILE A 372 -16.37 -22.35 26.82
CA ILE A 372 -16.84 -22.42 25.44
C ILE A 372 -18.21 -21.76 25.37
N LEU A 373 -18.40 -20.84 24.44
CA LEU A 373 -19.74 -20.35 24.11
C LEU A 373 -20.24 -21.16 22.92
N ARG A 374 -21.44 -21.72 23.02
CA ARG A 374 -22.12 -22.42 21.93
C ARG A 374 -23.42 -21.71 21.61
N PHE A 375 -23.70 -21.59 20.32
CA PHE A 375 -24.88 -20.91 19.80
C PHE A 375 -25.70 -21.88 18.95
N ALA A 376 -27.02 -21.85 19.14
CA ALA A 376 -27.98 -22.62 18.35
C ALA A 376 -28.27 -21.97 16.98
N SER A 377 -27.37 -21.12 16.50
CA SER A 377 -27.43 -20.45 15.21
C SER A 377 -26.06 -20.40 14.52
N PRO A 378 -26.02 -20.39 13.18
CA PRO A 378 -24.80 -20.18 12.42
C PRO A 378 -24.13 -18.86 12.79
N GLY A 379 -22.80 -18.85 12.79
CA GLY A 379 -22.02 -17.65 13.01
C GLY A 379 -21.54 -17.03 11.70
N ALA A 380 -20.92 -15.86 11.82
CA ALA A 380 -20.32 -15.17 10.69
C ALA A 380 -19.10 -15.92 10.13
N VAL A 381 -18.92 -15.90 8.81
CA VAL A 381 -17.78 -16.56 8.14
C VAL A 381 -16.82 -15.48 7.63
N PRO A 382 -15.55 -15.44 8.10
CA PRO A 382 -14.56 -14.51 7.58
C PRO A 382 -14.39 -14.64 6.06
N MET A 383 -14.54 -13.53 5.36
CA MET A 383 -14.51 -13.48 3.90
C MET A 383 -13.39 -12.55 3.44
N PRO A 384 -12.17 -13.07 3.22
CA PRO A 384 -11.09 -12.27 2.66
C PRO A 384 -11.44 -11.86 1.21
N SER A 385 -11.03 -10.66 0.83
CA SER A 385 -11.18 -10.12 -0.51
C SER A 385 -9.82 -9.62 -1.01
N LEU A 386 -9.50 -9.99 -2.24
CA LEU A 386 -8.32 -9.50 -2.96
C LEU A 386 -8.81 -8.74 -4.18
N GLY A 387 -8.51 -7.44 -4.23
CA GLY A 387 -8.59 -6.63 -5.42
C GLY A 387 -7.23 -6.56 -6.09
N LEU A 388 -7.14 -7.00 -7.35
CA LEU A 388 -5.98 -6.76 -8.21
C LEU A 388 -6.44 -5.98 -9.43
N SER A 389 -5.94 -4.76 -9.58
CA SER A 389 -6.23 -3.91 -10.73
C SER A 389 -4.95 -3.29 -11.27
N ARG A 390 -4.93 -3.03 -12.57
CA ARG A 390 -3.87 -2.28 -13.22
C ARG A 390 -4.40 -0.89 -13.56
N ASP A 391 -3.69 0.13 -13.13
CA ASP A 391 -3.98 1.51 -13.46
C ASP A 391 -3.77 1.71 -14.98
N PRO A 392 -4.77 2.20 -15.72
CA PRO A 392 -4.66 2.38 -17.16
C PRO A 392 -3.75 3.55 -17.56
N GLU A 393 -3.50 4.52 -16.67
CA GLU A 393 -2.71 5.71 -17.00
C GLU A 393 -1.21 5.45 -16.94
N ASP A 394 -0.74 4.81 -15.87
CA ASP A 394 0.69 4.58 -15.63
C ASP A 394 1.09 3.09 -15.65
N GLY A 395 0.11 2.17 -15.78
CA GLY A 395 0.35 0.74 -15.84
C GLY A 395 0.72 0.10 -14.50
N THR A 396 0.63 0.83 -13.39
CA THR A 396 0.91 0.34 -12.04
C THR A 396 -0.13 -0.67 -11.56
N PHE A 397 0.27 -1.62 -10.73
CA PHE A 397 -0.68 -2.56 -10.12
C PHE A 397 -1.06 -2.09 -8.71
N LYS A 398 -2.36 -2.03 -8.45
CA LYS A 398 -2.96 -1.77 -7.14
C LYS A 398 -3.49 -3.07 -6.58
N PHE A 399 -3.00 -3.41 -5.39
CA PHE A 399 -3.43 -4.55 -4.61
C PHE A 399 -4.22 -4.04 -3.42
N ASN A 400 -5.47 -4.45 -3.32
CA ASN A 400 -6.33 -4.12 -2.19
C ASN A 400 -6.64 -5.42 -1.47
N PHE A 401 -6.20 -5.53 -0.22
CA PHE A 401 -6.62 -6.60 0.66
C PHE A 401 -7.69 -6.05 1.57
N GLY A 402 -8.85 -6.69 1.58
CA GLY A 402 -9.94 -6.36 2.49
C GLY A 402 -10.46 -7.61 3.17
N ALA A 403 -11.14 -7.45 4.30
CA ALA A 403 -11.84 -8.53 4.96
C ALA A 403 -13.29 -8.11 5.18
N GLY A 404 -14.22 -8.98 4.79
CA GLY A 404 -15.64 -8.86 5.10
C GLY A 404 -16.13 -10.06 5.90
N MET A 405 -17.44 -10.11 6.12
CA MET A 405 -18.11 -11.26 6.72
C MET A 405 -19.17 -11.77 5.75
N GLY A 406 -19.12 -13.07 5.47
CA GLY A 406 -20.19 -13.80 4.80
C GLY A 406 -21.15 -14.40 5.83
N SER A 407 -22.37 -14.69 5.38
CA SER A 407 -23.36 -15.46 6.16
C SER A 407 -23.23 -16.97 5.97
N SER A 408 -22.35 -17.43 5.07
CA SER A 408 -22.10 -18.85 4.81
C SER A 408 -20.72 -19.09 4.18
N VAL A 409 -20.24 -20.33 4.23
CA VAL A 409 -19.02 -20.78 3.56
C VAL A 409 -19.18 -20.73 2.04
N GLU A 410 -20.36 -21.01 1.53
CA GLU A 410 -20.66 -20.91 0.09
C GLU A 410 -20.43 -19.48 -0.44
N GLN A 411 -20.84 -18.45 0.31
CA GLN A 411 -20.55 -17.07 -0.07
C GLN A 411 -19.05 -16.77 -0.12
N VAL A 412 -18.27 -17.33 0.82
CA VAL A 412 -16.81 -17.19 0.83
C VAL A 412 -16.18 -17.91 -0.36
N ALA A 413 -16.66 -19.11 -0.71
CA ALA A 413 -16.20 -19.84 -1.89
C ALA A 413 -16.46 -19.04 -3.18
N ASN A 414 -17.67 -18.51 -3.35
CA ASN A 414 -18.04 -17.66 -4.50
C ASN A 414 -17.19 -16.39 -4.58
N GLN A 415 -16.80 -15.81 -3.44
CA GLN A 415 -15.89 -14.67 -3.41
C GLN A 415 -14.45 -15.08 -3.79
N GLY A 416 -14.02 -16.28 -3.39
CA GLY A 416 -12.76 -16.88 -3.80
C GLY A 416 -12.67 -17.09 -5.32
N GLU A 417 -13.72 -17.61 -5.94
CA GLU A 417 -13.79 -17.80 -7.40
C GLU A 417 -13.58 -16.50 -8.16
N LYS A 418 -14.19 -15.39 -7.73
CA LYS A 418 -13.99 -14.07 -8.35
C LYS A 418 -12.54 -13.59 -8.32
N ILE A 419 -11.77 -13.99 -7.30
CA ILE A 419 -10.33 -13.68 -7.22
C ILE A 419 -9.57 -14.48 -8.28
N LEU A 420 -9.94 -15.75 -8.45
CA LEU A 420 -9.34 -16.64 -9.44
C LEU A 420 -9.68 -16.21 -10.88
N ASP A 421 -10.83 -15.57 -11.09
CA ASP A 421 -11.26 -15.03 -12.39
C ASP A 421 -10.54 -13.74 -12.80
N ASN A 422 -9.68 -13.17 -11.93
CA ASN A 422 -8.95 -11.97 -12.27
C ASN A 422 -8.08 -12.19 -13.52
N PRO A 423 -8.17 -11.36 -14.58
CA PRO A 423 -7.46 -11.60 -15.84
C PRO A 423 -5.93 -11.65 -15.67
N TYR A 424 -5.39 -11.00 -14.64
CA TYR A 424 -3.96 -10.98 -14.31
C TYR A 424 -3.48 -12.20 -13.50
N LEU A 425 -4.39 -13.04 -13.00
CA LEU A 425 -4.08 -14.29 -12.30
C LEU A 425 -4.54 -15.53 -13.09
N ALA A 426 -5.69 -15.44 -13.75
CA ALA A 426 -6.34 -16.53 -14.48
C ALA A 426 -5.65 -16.91 -15.79
N THR A 427 -4.95 -15.94 -16.42
CA THR A 427 -4.41 -16.11 -17.78
C THR A 427 -2.89 -16.04 -17.80
N SER A 428 -2.27 -16.81 -18.70
CA SER A 428 -0.81 -16.77 -18.86
C SER A 428 -0.30 -15.39 -19.31
N SER A 429 -1.06 -14.67 -20.14
CA SER A 429 -0.68 -13.33 -20.61
C SER A 429 -0.80 -12.29 -19.51
N GLY A 430 -1.91 -12.31 -18.76
CA GLY A 430 -2.11 -11.41 -17.63
C GLY A 430 -1.09 -11.65 -16.52
N LEU A 431 -0.83 -12.91 -16.18
CA LEU A 431 0.17 -13.27 -15.19
C LEU A 431 1.60 -12.91 -15.65
N GLY A 432 1.90 -13.08 -16.93
CA GLY A 432 3.16 -12.61 -17.51
C GLY A 432 3.34 -11.10 -17.35
N THR A 433 2.28 -10.32 -17.54
CA THR A 433 2.29 -8.86 -17.33
C THR A 433 2.51 -8.51 -15.86
N LEU A 434 1.81 -9.19 -14.95
CA LEU A 434 1.96 -9.00 -13.51
C LEU A 434 3.39 -9.33 -13.04
N LEU A 435 3.92 -10.48 -13.44
CA LEU A 435 5.28 -10.87 -13.08
C LEU A 435 6.32 -9.93 -13.69
N GLN A 436 6.12 -9.47 -14.94
CA GLN A 436 7.01 -8.48 -15.54
C GLN A 436 7.05 -7.19 -14.71
N TYR A 437 5.88 -6.68 -14.30
CA TYR A 437 5.80 -5.51 -13.42
C TYR A 437 6.52 -5.76 -12.08
N THR A 438 6.32 -6.92 -11.45
CA THR A 438 7.00 -7.29 -10.21
C THR A 438 8.53 -7.33 -10.38
N LEU A 439 9.03 -7.87 -11.49
CA LEU A 439 10.47 -7.97 -11.73
C LEU A 439 11.11 -6.59 -12.04
N THR A 440 10.46 -5.77 -12.88
CA THR A 440 11.07 -4.49 -13.32
C THR A 440 10.72 -3.32 -12.41
N GLN A 441 9.46 -3.15 -12.04
CA GLN A 441 8.97 -1.99 -11.29
C GLN A 441 9.12 -2.14 -9.78
N LYS A 442 9.06 -3.37 -9.26
CA LYS A 442 9.37 -3.65 -7.84
C LYS A 442 10.83 -4.07 -7.63
N GLY A 443 11.57 -4.40 -8.69
CA GLY A 443 12.95 -4.85 -8.58
C GLY A 443 13.08 -6.22 -7.93
N ALA A 444 12.03 -7.04 -8.00
CA ALA A 444 12.06 -8.40 -7.49
C ALA A 444 12.80 -9.33 -8.46
N TRP A 445 13.22 -10.50 -7.97
CA TRP A 445 13.83 -11.53 -8.81
C TRP A 445 13.40 -12.94 -8.38
N LEU A 446 13.66 -13.90 -9.28
CA LEU A 446 13.31 -15.30 -9.09
C LEU A 446 14.59 -16.10 -8.85
N PRO A 447 14.95 -16.42 -7.59
CA PRO A 447 16.08 -17.29 -7.30
C PRO A 447 15.76 -18.76 -7.69
N PRO A 448 16.71 -19.71 -7.54
CA PRO A 448 16.48 -21.11 -7.86
C PRO A 448 15.32 -21.69 -7.06
N SER A 449 14.53 -22.54 -7.72
CA SER A 449 13.48 -23.32 -7.04
C SER A 449 14.10 -24.48 -6.26
N SER A 450 13.44 -24.90 -5.18
CA SER A 450 13.84 -26.09 -4.41
C SER A 450 12.78 -27.17 -4.52
N SER A 451 13.17 -28.44 -4.47
CA SER A 451 12.24 -29.57 -4.49
C SER A 451 12.52 -30.50 -3.33
N THR A 452 11.52 -30.71 -2.48
CA THR A 452 11.62 -31.54 -1.27
C THR A 452 10.35 -32.35 -1.14
N LYS A 453 10.47 -33.67 -0.96
CA LYS A 453 9.33 -34.60 -0.76
C LYS A 453 8.21 -34.46 -1.82
N GLY A 454 8.59 -34.24 -3.08
CA GLY A 454 7.63 -34.10 -4.19
C GLY A 454 6.92 -32.74 -4.29
N ILE A 455 7.31 -31.76 -3.47
CA ILE A 455 6.84 -30.37 -3.54
C ILE A 455 7.94 -29.52 -4.15
N THR A 456 7.64 -28.84 -5.26
CA THR A 456 8.51 -27.84 -5.88
C THR A 456 8.14 -26.46 -5.38
N LYS A 457 9.05 -25.79 -4.66
CA LYS A 457 8.91 -24.43 -4.17
C LYS A 457 9.60 -23.44 -5.10
N HIS A 458 8.83 -22.47 -5.57
CA HIS A 458 9.32 -21.30 -6.26
C HIS A 458 9.37 -20.12 -5.29
N PHE A 459 10.28 -19.18 -5.54
CA PHE A 459 10.50 -18.03 -4.69
C PHE A 459 10.45 -16.74 -5.51
N ILE A 460 9.98 -15.67 -4.89
CA ILE A 460 10.11 -14.29 -5.38
C ILE A 460 10.81 -13.54 -4.26
N ARG A 461 11.94 -12.90 -4.58
CA ARG A 461 12.74 -12.13 -3.62
C ARG A 461 12.71 -10.65 -3.95
N ILE A 462 12.76 -9.82 -2.93
CA ILE A 462 12.90 -8.38 -3.02
C ILE A 462 13.81 -7.91 -1.88
N VAL A 463 14.42 -6.73 -2.06
CA VAL A 463 15.24 -6.08 -1.05
C VAL A 463 14.76 -4.64 -0.91
N GLU A 464 14.78 -4.12 0.31
CA GLU A 464 14.49 -2.72 0.59
C GLU A 464 15.74 -1.85 0.45
N SER A 465 15.59 -0.53 0.39
CA SER A 465 16.72 0.38 0.16
C SER A 465 17.84 0.24 1.19
N HIS A 466 17.46 0.08 2.46
CA HIS A 466 18.35 0.12 3.61
C HIS A 466 18.62 -1.27 4.22
N ASP A 467 17.86 -2.30 3.83
CA ASP A 467 18.00 -3.65 4.34
C ASP A 467 18.45 -4.61 3.23
N PRO A 468 19.67 -5.17 3.31
CA PRO A 468 20.13 -6.21 2.39
C PRO A 468 19.48 -7.57 2.64
N GLN A 469 18.68 -7.75 3.70
CA GLN A 469 17.90 -8.96 3.88
C GLN A 469 16.84 -9.07 2.80
N GLU A 470 16.79 -10.25 2.19
CA GLU A 470 15.87 -10.55 1.11
C GLU A 470 14.52 -10.96 1.70
N ASP A 471 13.52 -10.12 1.54
CA ASP A 471 12.14 -10.53 1.73
C ASP A 471 11.78 -11.57 0.68
N SER A 472 11.09 -12.63 1.09
CA SER A 472 10.79 -13.77 0.23
C SER A 472 9.31 -14.15 0.30
N LEU A 473 8.68 -14.23 -0.85
CA LEU A 473 7.44 -14.96 -1.07
C LEU A 473 7.78 -16.34 -1.62
N SER A 474 7.20 -17.41 -1.09
CA SER A 474 7.36 -18.76 -1.64
C SER A 474 6.02 -19.40 -1.97
N ILE A 475 5.98 -20.14 -3.09
CA ILE A 475 4.82 -20.87 -3.57
C ILE A 475 5.27 -22.30 -3.88
N GLY A 476 4.72 -23.27 -3.16
CA GLY A 476 5.04 -24.69 -3.32
C GLY A 476 3.89 -25.49 -3.89
N VAL A 477 4.15 -26.24 -4.96
CA VAL A 477 3.17 -27.12 -5.59
C VAL A 477 3.67 -28.57 -5.65
N SER A 478 2.75 -29.52 -5.53
CA SER A 478 3.04 -30.93 -5.82
C SER A 478 3.09 -31.19 -7.33
N SER A 479 3.57 -32.37 -7.73
CA SER A 479 3.68 -32.78 -9.14
C SER A 479 2.35 -32.81 -9.90
N ASP A 480 1.23 -32.96 -9.18
CA ASP A 480 -0.14 -32.88 -9.70
C ASP A 480 -0.66 -31.43 -9.86
N GLY A 481 0.16 -30.43 -9.52
CA GLY A 481 -0.15 -29.01 -9.66
C GLY A 481 -0.91 -28.39 -8.48
N LYS A 482 -1.18 -29.16 -7.41
CA LYS A 482 -1.88 -28.63 -6.22
C LYS A 482 -0.98 -27.73 -5.40
N LEU A 483 -1.50 -26.59 -4.95
CA LEU A 483 -0.80 -25.70 -4.01
C LEU A 483 -0.71 -26.37 -2.64
N ARG A 484 0.51 -26.56 -2.14
CA ARG A 484 0.79 -27.25 -0.87
C ARG A 484 1.36 -26.35 0.21
N THR A 485 2.13 -25.33 -0.18
CA THR A 485 2.76 -24.42 0.77
C THR A 485 2.79 -23.00 0.23
N VAL A 486 2.64 -22.02 1.12
CA VAL A 486 2.85 -20.60 0.83
C VAL A 486 3.65 -20.01 1.98
N GLY A 487 4.73 -19.28 1.69
CA GLY A 487 5.49 -18.57 2.72
C GLY A 487 5.54 -17.09 2.41
N PHE A 488 5.27 -16.24 3.40
CA PHE A 488 5.30 -14.78 3.29
C PHE A 488 5.72 -14.15 4.61
N GLY A 489 6.76 -13.30 4.58
CA GLY A 489 7.33 -12.71 5.80
C GLY A 489 7.73 -13.79 6.81
N LYS A 490 7.19 -13.71 8.03
CA LYS A 490 7.41 -14.69 9.10
C LYS A 490 6.49 -15.91 9.01
N TRP A 491 5.46 -15.90 8.17
CA TRP A 491 4.44 -16.96 8.14
C TRP A 491 4.72 -17.99 7.07
N ASN A 492 4.61 -19.25 7.47
CA ASN A 492 4.77 -20.40 6.60
C ASN A 492 3.53 -21.28 6.68
N VAL A 493 2.72 -21.29 5.62
CA VAL A 493 1.72 -22.32 5.39
C VAL A 493 2.46 -23.58 4.96
N HIS A 494 2.61 -24.53 5.88
CA HIS A 494 3.40 -25.73 5.65
C HIS A 494 2.56 -26.93 5.17
N SER A 495 1.23 -26.88 5.34
CA SER A 495 0.31 -27.89 4.80
C SER A 495 -0.94 -27.25 4.23
N ILE A 496 -1.26 -27.60 2.98
CA ILE A 496 -2.56 -27.36 2.35
C ILE A 496 -3.04 -28.69 1.77
N GLU A 497 -4.19 -29.13 2.25
CA GLU A 497 -4.84 -30.38 1.88
C GLU A 497 -6.21 -30.09 1.28
N TYR A 498 -6.57 -30.88 0.27
CA TYR A 498 -7.82 -30.79 -0.47
C TYR A 498 -8.46 -32.17 -0.46
N GLY A 499 -9.76 -32.24 -0.20
CA GLY A 499 -10.48 -33.50 -0.16
C GLY A 499 -11.98 -33.34 0.01
N SER A 500 -12.63 -34.42 0.43
CA SER A 500 -14.04 -34.42 0.85
C SER A 500 -14.16 -33.98 2.31
N ASN A 501 -15.40 -33.89 2.82
CA ASN A 501 -15.69 -33.49 4.20
C ASN A 501 -14.97 -34.30 5.28
N SER A 502 -14.53 -35.53 4.99
CA SER A 502 -13.74 -36.31 5.95
C SER A 502 -12.42 -35.64 6.34
N LEU A 503 -11.93 -34.68 5.55
CA LEU A 503 -10.73 -33.90 5.86
C LEU A 503 -10.89 -33.07 7.15
N LEU A 504 -12.12 -32.67 7.47
CA LEU A 504 -12.46 -31.93 8.68
C LEU A 504 -12.95 -32.83 9.81
N ALA A 505 -12.87 -34.16 9.68
CA ALA A 505 -13.36 -35.08 10.71
C ALA A 505 -12.51 -35.04 12.00
N ASN A 506 -11.24 -34.65 11.91
CA ASN A 506 -10.30 -34.63 13.04
C ASN A 506 -9.55 -33.28 13.09
N PRO A 507 -10.23 -32.17 13.43
CA PRO A 507 -9.56 -30.92 13.70
C PRO A 507 -8.76 -31.02 15.02
N PRO A 508 -7.79 -30.12 15.27
CA PRO A 508 -7.11 -30.10 16.55
C PRO A 508 -8.12 -29.95 17.71
N PRO A 509 -7.95 -30.68 18.82
CA PRO A 509 -8.96 -30.72 19.87
C PRO A 509 -9.07 -29.39 20.62
N TRP A 510 -10.30 -29.00 20.93
CA TRP A 510 -10.57 -27.89 21.85
C TRP A 510 -10.32 -28.33 23.31
N PRO A 511 -10.01 -27.39 24.22
CA PRO A 511 -9.90 -27.69 25.64
C PRO A 511 -11.24 -28.15 26.21
N VAL A 512 -11.18 -29.06 27.17
CA VAL A 512 -12.37 -29.56 27.89
C VAL A 512 -12.73 -28.54 28.98
N LEU A 513 -13.73 -27.71 28.70
CA LEU A 513 -14.19 -26.63 29.58
C LEU A 513 -15.72 -26.60 29.66
N ALA A 514 -16.25 -25.85 30.63
CA ALA A 514 -17.67 -25.59 30.73
C ALA A 514 -18.21 -24.93 29.44
N VAL A 515 -19.39 -25.39 28.99
CA VAL A 515 -20.09 -24.86 27.83
C VAL A 515 -21.24 -23.97 28.31
N GLU A 516 -21.30 -22.75 27.79
CA GLU A 516 -22.43 -21.85 27.93
C GLU A 516 -23.24 -21.87 26.64
N GLU A 517 -24.48 -22.34 26.71
CA GLU A 517 -25.40 -22.40 25.59
C GLU A 517 -26.13 -21.05 25.43
N ARG A 518 -26.27 -20.60 24.18
CA ARG A 518 -26.94 -19.37 23.77
C ARG A 518 -27.79 -19.62 22.53
N GLU A 519 -28.86 -18.85 22.35
CA GLU A 519 -29.72 -18.99 21.17
C GLU A 519 -29.10 -18.33 19.94
N GLU A 520 -28.73 -17.05 20.05
CA GLU A 520 -28.26 -16.23 18.92
C GLU A 520 -26.75 -15.98 18.95
N PHE A 521 -26.12 -16.02 17.78
CA PHE A 521 -24.71 -15.71 17.58
C PHE A 521 -24.36 -14.28 18.03
N ASP A 522 -23.36 -14.17 18.91
CA ASP A 522 -22.86 -12.90 19.43
C ASP A 522 -21.77 -12.34 18.50
N PHE A 523 -22.20 -11.60 17.47
CA PHE A 523 -21.31 -10.97 16.50
C PHE A 523 -20.32 -9.98 17.15
N ALA A 524 -20.73 -9.27 18.20
CA ALA A 524 -19.85 -8.33 18.90
C ALA A 524 -18.69 -9.04 19.60
N SER A 525 -18.97 -10.16 20.29
CA SER A 525 -17.91 -11.01 20.85
C SER A 525 -16.99 -11.58 19.77
N PHE A 526 -17.52 -11.91 18.58
CA PHE A 526 -16.72 -12.40 17.45
C PHE A 526 -15.87 -11.30 16.76
N MET A 527 -16.35 -10.06 16.70
CA MET A 527 -15.55 -8.96 16.15
C MET A 527 -14.46 -8.50 17.12
N GLY A 528 -14.76 -8.44 18.43
CA GLY A 528 -13.76 -8.18 19.46
C GLY A 528 -12.61 -9.19 19.41
N PHE A 529 -12.95 -10.46 19.11
CA PHE A 529 -11.99 -11.52 18.84
C PHE A 529 -11.06 -11.24 17.65
N LEU A 530 -11.64 -11.00 16.48
CA LEU A 530 -10.86 -10.83 15.26
C LEU A 530 -9.90 -9.66 15.41
N GLY A 531 -10.30 -8.60 16.11
CA GLY A 531 -9.40 -7.51 16.49
C GLY A 531 -8.14 -8.02 17.23
N SER A 532 -8.30 -8.84 18.28
CA SER A 532 -7.17 -9.36 19.06
C SER A 532 -6.25 -10.31 18.28
N VAL A 533 -6.80 -11.08 17.34
CA VAL A 533 -5.98 -11.92 16.45
C VAL A 533 -5.25 -11.07 15.43
N MET A 534 -5.91 -10.10 14.81
CA MET A 534 -5.27 -9.17 13.87
C MET A 534 -4.15 -8.36 14.54
N ASP A 535 -4.33 -7.95 15.80
CA ASP A 535 -3.28 -7.31 16.62
C ASP A 535 -2.07 -8.23 16.90
N SER A 536 -2.26 -9.54 16.78
CA SER A 536 -1.17 -10.52 16.93
C SER A 536 -0.44 -10.78 15.60
N PHE A 537 -1.07 -10.50 14.46
CA PHE A 537 -0.43 -10.54 13.14
C PHE A 537 0.34 -9.25 12.81
N SER A 538 0.05 -8.14 13.48
CA SER A 538 0.65 -6.82 13.24
C SER A 538 1.90 -6.52 14.09
N LYS A 539 2.31 -7.44 14.97
CA LYS A 539 3.54 -7.38 15.79
C LYS A 539 4.53 -8.44 15.29
#